data_AF-A0A433BX24-F1
#
_entry.id   AF-A0A433BX24-F1
#
_cell.length_a   1.000
_cell.length_b   1.000
_cell.length_c   1.000
_cell.angle_alpha   90.00
_cell.angle_beta   90.00
_cell.angle_gamma   90.00
#
_symmetry.space_group_name_H-M   'P 1'
#
loop_
_entity.id
_entity.type
_entity.pdbx_description
1 polymer ?
#
loop_
_entity_poly.entity_id
_entity_poly.type
_entity_poly.pdbx_seq_one_letter_code
_entity_poly.pdbx_strand_id
1 'polypeptide(L)'
;MENLARQHHSQTTSSAVQQSGSFISPFEPVAVQRELGTYGKFLDLTPGLFSPPHPEFMVRLVTDAVSHQAYLRDALGGQFKNFENHVRGKHKASEVTLKSIGNMSGLDVDLLRGLGGTAPDGPLLVNLLNLFQAIEALPASLAIGMHRTEIRCRCCGHNIVDDVAHWWSKNGAGIRPSESIFAERLLKALVAVSSMCYLPIFTSLSGVDHVAELFEIADPKRHAIGNWLSMIQKSASAKTLVELHKFIFRAASPSDPVIAYSRLKKWASGQDVMPFEAAERVAKAGRSGDGWRLQLVKARSVAAIVDFVQASLPDSGDDLQRLARQIVFDRIKKIDLNFRTIVRQHYLNRK
;
A
#
# COMPACT_ATOMS: atom_id res chain seq x y z
N MET A 1 -44.19 -2.17 32.28
CA MET A 1 -43.20 -1.18 31.77
C MET A 1 -41.84 -1.85 31.55
N GLU A 2 -41.79 -2.89 30.71
CA GLU A 2 -40.52 -3.56 30.33
C GLU A 2 -40.42 -3.87 28.82
N ASN A 3 -41.43 -3.50 28.03
CA ASN A 3 -41.47 -3.76 26.58
C ASN A 3 -41.29 -2.51 25.68
N LEU A 4 -40.95 -1.35 26.25
CA LEU A 4 -40.63 -0.13 25.48
C LEU A 4 -39.13 0.19 25.41
N ALA A 5 -38.29 -0.48 26.23
CA ALA A 5 -36.84 -0.25 26.23
C ALA A 5 -36.07 -1.05 25.16
N ARG A 6 -36.70 -2.05 24.52
CA ARG A 6 -36.05 -2.87 23.47
C ARG A 6 -36.24 -2.34 22.04
N GLN A 7 -37.08 -1.33 21.83
CA GLN A 7 -37.27 -0.72 20.49
C GLN A 7 -36.35 0.48 20.22
N HIS A 8 -35.61 0.98 21.21
CA HIS A 8 -34.66 2.09 21.04
C HIS A 8 -33.18 1.66 20.95
N HIS A 9 -32.89 0.36 20.77
CA HIS A 9 -31.53 -0.14 20.57
C HIS A 9 -31.28 -0.84 19.23
N SER A 10 -32.27 -0.82 18.31
CA SER A 10 -32.14 -1.40 16.97
C SER A 10 -32.25 -0.37 15.82
N GLN A 11 -32.18 0.93 16.12
CA GLN A 11 -32.20 2.01 15.12
C GLN A 11 -31.17 3.09 15.46
N THR A 12 -29.90 2.80 15.16
CA THR A 12 -28.88 3.82 14.84
C THR A 12 -27.65 3.25 14.13
N THR A 13 -27.64 1.95 13.81
CA THR A 13 -26.89 1.40 12.68
C THR A 13 -27.68 1.61 11.38
N SER A 14 -27.77 2.84 10.89
CA SER A 14 -28.05 3.12 9.47
C SER A 14 -27.82 4.59 9.16
N SER A 15 -26.57 5.02 9.23
CA SER A 15 -26.08 6.12 8.39
C SER A 15 -25.43 5.47 7.18
N ALA A 16 -26.26 4.81 6.38
CA ALA A 16 -25.97 4.60 4.97
C ALA A 16 -25.85 6.00 4.35
N VAL A 17 -24.64 6.55 4.36
CA VAL A 17 -24.22 7.47 3.32
C VAL A 17 -24.16 6.64 2.05
N GLN A 18 -25.32 6.52 1.42
CA GLN A 18 -25.42 6.31 -0.02
C GLN A 18 -24.65 7.46 -0.68
N GLN A 19 -23.37 7.23 -0.95
CA GLN A 19 -22.69 7.84 -2.08
C GLN A 19 -22.68 6.80 -3.19
N SER A 20 -23.76 6.78 -3.95
CA SER A 20 -23.79 6.30 -5.32
C SER A 20 -22.62 6.95 -6.09
N GLY A 21 -21.53 6.19 -6.28
CA GLY A 21 -20.38 6.60 -7.09
C GLY A 21 -18.99 6.30 -6.53
N SER A 22 -18.84 5.89 -5.26
CA SER A 22 -17.50 5.57 -4.73
C SER A 22 -17.08 4.14 -5.11
N PHE A 23 -16.05 4.03 -5.96
CA PHE A 23 -15.33 2.76 -6.21
C PHE A 23 -14.49 2.30 -5.00
N ILE A 24 -14.43 3.10 -3.94
CA ILE A 24 -13.56 2.89 -2.78
C ILE A 24 -14.43 2.45 -1.61
N SER A 25 -14.39 1.16 -1.28
CA SER A 25 -14.99 0.65 -0.05
C SER A 25 -14.08 1.01 1.14
N PRO A 26 -14.60 1.64 2.21
CA PRO A 26 -13.81 1.92 3.40
C PRO A 26 -13.28 0.62 4.03
N PHE A 27 -12.22 0.73 4.82
CA PHE A 27 -11.73 -0.41 5.61
C PHE A 27 -12.65 -0.63 6.81
N GLU A 28 -12.99 -1.90 7.05
CA GLU A 28 -13.69 -2.28 8.26
C GLU A 28 -12.77 -2.09 9.48
N PRO A 29 -13.34 -1.83 10.67
CA PRO A 29 -12.56 -1.79 11.89
C PRO A 29 -11.83 -3.11 12.16
N VAL A 30 -10.59 -3.00 12.63
CA VAL A 30 -9.70 -4.11 12.98
C VAL A 30 -9.16 -3.89 14.39
N ALA A 31 -8.66 -4.95 15.02
CA ALA A 31 -7.90 -4.83 16.26
C ALA A 31 -6.55 -5.54 16.12
N VAL A 32 -5.49 -4.87 16.54
CA VAL A 32 -4.17 -5.50 16.71
C VAL A 32 -3.95 -5.81 18.19
N GLN A 33 -3.23 -6.89 18.46
CA GLN A 33 -3.01 -7.39 19.82
C GLN A 33 -1.78 -6.77 20.49
N ARG A 34 -0.88 -6.18 19.69
CA ARG A 34 0.39 -5.59 20.12
C ARG A 34 0.79 -4.44 19.22
N GLU A 35 1.82 -3.71 19.63
CA GLU A 35 2.35 -2.60 18.86
C GLU A 35 2.76 -3.03 17.45
N LEU A 36 2.44 -2.16 16.49
CA LEU A 36 2.83 -2.33 15.11
C LEU A 36 4.31 -2.00 14.92
N GLY A 37 4.96 -2.76 14.04
CA GLY A 37 6.31 -2.45 13.58
C GLY A 37 6.40 -1.12 12.83
N THR A 38 7.61 -0.78 12.43
CA THR A 38 7.96 0.51 11.81
C THR A 38 7.04 0.91 10.65
N TYR A 39 6.68 -0.04 9.79
CA TYR A 39 5.84 0.20 8.62
C TYR A 39 4.35 0.05 8.95
N GLY A 40 4.00 -0.81 9.90
CA GLY A 40 2.64 -0.96 10.41
C GLY A 40 2.10 0.32 11.06
N LYS A 41 2.96 1.16 11.66
CA LYS A 41 2.57 2.46 12.24
C LYS A 41 1.86 3.42 11.27
N PHE A 42 1.96 3.19 9.96
CA PHE A 42 1.17 3.96 8.98
C PHE A 42 -0.33 3.78 9.17
N LEU A 43 -0.77 2.63 9.69
CA LEU A 43 -2.17 2.30 9.93
C LEU A 43 -2.77 3.06 11.12
N ASP A 44 -1.93 3.60 12.01
CA ASP A 44 -2.34 4.34 13.22
C ASP A 44 -3.31 3.57 14.12
N LEU A 45 -3.07 2.26 14.30
CA LEU A 45 -3.90 1.40 15.14
C LEU A 45 -3.30 1.30 16.54
N THR A 46 -4.15 1.47 17.56
CA THR A 46 -3.80 1.26 18.95
C THR A 46 -4.07 -0.19 19.35
N PRO A 47 -3.11 -0.90 19.98
CA PRO A 47 -3.34 -2.26 20.46
C PRO A 47 -4.56 -2.38 21.37
N GLY A 48 -5.38 -3.40 21.15
CA GLY A 48 -6.62 -3.65 21.89
C GLY A 48 -7.82 -2.77 21.50
N LEU A 49 -7.61 -1.72 20.70
CA LEU A 49 -8.70 -0.85 20.24
C LEU A 49 -9.22 -1.33 18.88
N PHE A 50 -10.54 -1.57 18.82
CA PHE A 50 -11.21 -1.89 17.56
C PHE A 50 -11.50 -0.60 16.79
N SER A 51 -10.74 -0.34 15.74
CA SER A 51 -10.81 0.92 14.98
C SER A 51 -10.47 0.72 13.51
N PRO A 52 -11.00 1.55 12.60
CA PRO A 52 -10.60 1.50 11.20
C PRO A 52 -9.15 1.99 11.03
N PRO A 53 -8.37 1.40 10.11
CA PRO A 53 -7.06 1.93 9.74
C PRO A 53 -7.15 3.39 9.26
N HIS A 54 -6.14 4.19 9.58
CA HIS A 54 -6.11 5.61 9.22
C HIS A 54 -6.25 5.81 7.70
N PRO A 55 -7.19 6.63 7.22
CA PRO A 55 -7.52 6.73 5.78
C PRO A 55 -6.36 7.23 4.91
N GLU A 56 -5.33 7.82 5.51
CA GLU A 56 -4.12 8.31 4.84
C GLU A 56 -2.93 7.33 4.87
N PHE A 57 -3.07 6.12 5.40
CA PHE A 57 -1.94 5.19 5.46
C PHE A 57 -1.36 4.92 4.05
N MET A 58 -2.22 4.93 3.01
CA MET A 58 -1.79 4.81 1.62
C MET A 58 -0.88 5.97 1.18
N VAL A 59 -1.12 7.20 1.65
CA VAL A 59 -0.26 8.35 1.39
C VAL A 59 1.13 8.08 1.95
N ARG A 60 1.21 7.64 3.21
CA ARG A 60 2.47 7.30 3.90
C ARG A 60 3.19 6.13 3.23
N LEU A 61 2.43 5.19 2.67
CA LEU A 61 2.97 4.00 2.02
C LEU A 61 3.62 4.34 0.67
N VAL A 62 2.99 5.21 -0.13
CA VAL A 62 3.40 5.50 -1.52
C VAL A 62 4.14 6.84 -1.70
N THR A 63 4.27 7.61 -0.61
CA THR A 63 5.01 8.88 -0.55
C THR A 63 5.85 8.95 0.73
N ASP A 64 6.60 10.04 0.92
CA ASP A 64 7.26 10.36 2.20
C ASP A 64 6.41 11.28 3.08
N ALA A 65 5.22 11.68 2.61
CA ALA A 65 4.34 12.58 3.35
C ALA A 65 3.58 11.83 4.46
N VAL A 66 3.54 12.45 5.63
CA VAL A 66 2.78 11.95 6.79
C VAL A 66 1.26 12.06 6.61
N SER A 67 0.81 12.91 5.68
CA SER A 67 -0.59 13.14 5.33
C SER A 67 -0.74 13.67 3.91
N HIS A 68 -1.95 13.63 3.34
CA HIS A 68 -2.19 14.23 2.01
C HIS A 68 -1.96 15.75 2.03
N GLN A 69 -2.22 16.40 3.18
CA GLN A 69 -1.98 17.82 3.35
C GLN A 69 -0.48 18.15 3.40
N ALA A 70 0.34 17.31 4.04
CA ALA A 70 1.80 17.45 4.01
C ALA A 70 2.34 17.26 2.58
N TYR A 71 1.81 16.30 1.83
CA TYR A 71 2.12 16.12 0.42
C TYR A 71 1.81 17.38 -0.40
N LEU A 72 0.63 17.97 -0.20
CA LEU A 72 0.25 19.21 -0.87
C LEU A 72 1.13 20.39 -0.48
N ARG A 73 1.54 20.47 0.78
CA ARG A 73 2.44 21.54 1.25
C ARG A 73 3.79 21.48 0.59
N ASP A 74 4.35 20.28 0.44
CA ASP A 74 5.60 20.05 -0.27
C ASP A 74 5.46 20.45 -1.75
N ALA A 75 4.43 19.97 -2.42
CA ALA A 75 4.17 20.26 -3.83
C ALA A 75 3.91 21.75 -4.13
N LEU A 76 3.23 22.47 -3.22
CA LEU A 76 2.86 23.87 -3.41
C LEU A 76 3.89 24.86 -2.83
N GLY A 77 4.85 24.38 -2.03
CA GLY A 77 5.85 25.19 -1.35
C GLY A 77 5.27 26.44 -0.69
N GLY A 78 5.84 27.60 -1.00
CA GLY A 78 5.41 28.89 -0.45
C GLY A 78 3.96 29.29 -0.78
N GLN A 79 3.32 28.67 -1.77
CA GLN A 79 1.93 28.95 -2.15
C GLN A 79 0.90 28.11 -1.39
N PHE A 80 1.34 27.16 -0.56
CA PHE A 80 0.43 26.27 0.16
C PHE A 80 -0.63 27.03 0.96
N LYS A 81 -0.25 28.10 1.67
CA LYS A 81 -1.21 28.85 2.50
C LYS A 81 -2.26 29.59 1.68
N ASN A 82 -1.86 30.14 0.54
CA ASN A 82 -2.78 30.80 -0.39
C ASN A 82 -3.77 29.79 -0.98
N PHE A 83 -3.28 28.61 -1.37
CA PHE A 83 -4.11 27.51 -1.83
C PHE A 83 -5.08 27.03 -0.74
N GLU A 84 -4.59 26.77 0.47
CA GLU A 84 -5.42 26.35 1.61
C GLU A 84 -6.54 27.36 1.88
N ASN A 85 -6.21 28.65 1.99
CA ASN A 85 -7.20 29.68 2.27
C ASN A 85 -8.26 29.81 1.17
N HIS A 86 -7.87 29.63 -0.10
CA HIS A 86 -8.78 29.64 -1.24
C HIS A 86 -9.75 28.46 -1.20
N VAL A 87 -9.23 27.23 -1.04
CA VAL A 87 -10.04 26.01 -0.96
C VAL A 87 -10.98 26.03 0.25
N ARG A 88 -10.50 26.55 1.39
CA ARG A 88 -11.28 26.71 2.62
C ARG A 88 -12.34 27.81 2.51
N GLY A 89 -12.31 28.63 1.47
CA GLY A 89 -13.21 29.78 1.32
C GLY A 89 -12.93 30.92 2.31
N LYS A 90 -11.78 30.91 2.99
CA LYS A 90 -11.40 31.97 3.95
C LYS A 90 -11.06 33.27 3.24
N HIS A 91 -10.46 33.17 2.06
CA HIS A 91 -10.12 34.32 1.22
C HIS A 91 -10.45 34.02 -0.24
N LYS A 92 -10.99 35.01 -0.94
CA LYS A 92 -11.14 34.95 -2.39
C LYS A 92 -9.78 35.25 -3.03
N ALA A 93 -9.12 34.22 -3.58
CA ALA A 93 -7.84 34.41 -4.25
C ALA A 93 -7.99 35.32 -5.48
N SER A 94 -7.05 36.25 -5.64
CA SER A 94 -6.96 37.06 -6.86
C SER A 94 -6.52 36.20 -8.05
N GLU A 95 -6.76 36.66 -9.27
CA GLU A 95 -6.32 35.93 -10.47
C GLU A 95 -4.80 35.75 -10.53
N VAL A 96 -4.04 36.71 -10.03
CA VAL A 96 -2.57 36.62 -9.91
C VAL A 96 -2.19 35.51 -8.94
N THR A 97 -2.87 35.43 -7.80
CA THR A 97 -2.66 34.37 -6.81
C THR A 97 -3.00 33.00 -7.39
N LEU A 98 -4.12 32.87 -8.11
CA LEU A 98 -4.50 31.61 -8.76
C LEU A 98 -3.49 31.18 -9.83
N LYS A 99 -3.00 32.12 -10.65
CA LYS A 99 -1.92 31.84 -11.62
C LYS A 99 -0.64 31.38 -10.91
N SER A 100 -0.26 32.02 -9.79
CA SER A 100 0.91 31.60 -9.02
C SER A 100 0.76 30.20 -8.42
N ILE A 101 -0.44 29.86 -7.92
CA ILE A 101 -0.74 28.51 -7.41
C ILE A 101 -0.71 27.50 -8.57
N GLY A 102 -1.32 27.82 -9.71
CA GLY A 102 -1.35 26.96 -10.89
C GLY A 102 0.04 26.66 -11.44
N ASN A 103 0.89 27.69 -11.54
CA ASN A 103 2.28 27.52 -11.96
C ASN A 103 3.09 26.58 -11.07
N MET A 104 2.83 26.58 -9.75
CA MET A 104 3.55 25.72 -8.81
C MET A 104 2.99 24.29 -8.76
N SER A 105 1.66 24.16 -8.84
CA SER A 105 0.98 22.85 -8.75
C SER A 105 0.83 22.12 -10.09
N GLY A 106 1.04 22.82 -11.21
CA GLY A 106 0.69 22.32 -12.54
C GLY A 106 -0.82 22.23 -12.78
N LEU A 107 -1.65 22.82 -11.90
CA LEU A 107 -3.10 22.82 -12.05
C LEU A 107 -3.57 23.99 -12.91
N ASP A 108 -4.61 23.72 -13.69
CA ASP A 108 -5.28 24.73 -14.48
C ASP A 108 -5.98 25.78 -13.59
N VAL A 109 -5.99 27.04 -14.04
CA VAL A 109 -6.54 28.17 -13.27
C VAL A 109 -8.06 28.07 -13.13
N ASP A 110 -8.77 27.53 -14.12
CA ASP A 110 -10.22 27.36 -14.04
C ASP A 110 -10.59 26.23 -13.06
N LEU A 111 -9.80 25.15 -13.06
CA LEU A 111 -9.90 24.11 -12.02
C LEU A 111 -9.68 24.71 -10.63
N LEU A 112 -8.61 25.49 -10.44
CA LEU A 112 -8.34 26.16 -9.17
C LEU A 112 -9.48 27.09 -8.75
N ARG A 113 -10.07 27.84 -9.69
CA ARG A 113 -11.23 28.70 -9.40
C ARG A 113 -12.41 27.87 -8.89
N GLY A 114 -12.66 26.71 -9.49
CA GLY A 114 -13.73 25.78 -9.09
C GLY A 114 -13.54 25.15 -7.70
N LEU A 115 -12.31 25.14 -7.17
CA LEU A 115 -12.02 24.61 -5.82
C LEU A 115 -12.30 25.61 -4.68
N GLY A 116 -12.63 26.86 -5.00
CA GLY A 116 -12.87 27.89 -3.98
C GLY A 116 -14.03 27.52 -3.06
N GLY A 117 -13.77 27.41 -1.76
CA GLY A 117 -14.79 27.09 -0.75
C GLY A 117 -15.33 25.66 -0.79
N THR A 118 -14.76 24.75 -1.57
CA THR A 118 -15.27 23.36 -1.69
C THR A 118 -14.98 22.50 -0.47
N ALA A 119 -14.06 22.92 0.40
CA ALA A 119 -13.77 22.22 1.64
C ALA A 119 -13.53 23.21 2.79
N PRO A 120 -14.57 23.78 3.41
CA PRO A 120 -14.42 24.68 4.55
C PRO A 120 -13.73 24.01 5.76
N ASP A 121 -14.15 22.77 6.07
CA ASP A 121 -13.65 22.00 7.23
C ASP A 121 -13.12 20.60 6.86
N GLY A 122 -13.13 20.23 5.56
CA GLY A 122 -12.79 18.89 5.07
C GLY A 122 -11.33 18.71 4.60
N PRO A 123 -10.98 17.64 3.89
CA PRO A 123 -9.67 17.53 3.21
C PRO A 123 -9.57 18.54 2.04
N LEU A 124 -8.39 19.16 1.84
CA LEU A 124 -8.20 20.25 0.85
C LEU A 124 -8.35 19.79 -0.60
N LEU A 125 -8.12 18.52 -0.89
CA LEU A 125 -8.39 17.91 -2.19
C LEU A 125 -8.85 16.47 -1.97
N VAL A 126 -10.14 16.29 -1.69
CA VAL A 126 -10.70 14.95 -1.44
C VAL A 126 -10.42 13.99 -2.59
N ASN A 127 -10.40 14.49 -3.82
CA ASN A 127 -10.08 13.68 -5.01
C ASN A 127 -8.64 13.15 -5.01
N LEU A 128 -7.69 13.90 -4.46
CA LEU A 128 -6.31 13.42 -4.31
C LEU A 128 -6.22 12.32 -3.25
N LEU A 129 -6.93 12.49 -2.12
CA LEU A 129 -7.01 11.43 -1.11
C LEU A 129 -7.67 10.17 -1.67
N ASN A 130 -8.74 10.32 -2.43
CA ASN A 130 -9.42 9.24 -3.14
C ASN A 130 -8.48 8.55 -4.13
N LEU A 131 -7.60 9.29 -4.83
CA LEU A 131 -6.59 8.71 -5.72
C LEU A 131 -5.63 7.80 -4.94
N PHE A 132 -5.12 8.25 -3.79
CA PHE A 132 -4.26 7.41 -2.95
C PHE A 132 -4.96 6.14 -2.48
N GLN A 133 -6.24 6.21 -2.14
CA GLN A 133 -7.03 5.05 -1.75
C GLN A 133 -7.33 4.13 -2.95
N ALA A 134 -7.54 4.69 -4.14
CA ALA A 134 -7.77 3.94 -5.37
C ALA A 134 -6.58 3.06 -5.78
N ILE A 135 -5.34 3.44 -5.40
CA ILE A 135 -4.12 2.65 -5.63
C ILE A 135 -4.26 1.23 -5.03
N GLU A 136 -4.95 1.10 -3.91
CA GLU A 136 -5.24 -0.20 -3.29
C GLU A 136 -6.59 -0.76 -3.75
N ALA A 137 -7.65 0.07 -3.73
CA ALA A 137 -9.01 -0.41 -3.92
C ALA A 137 -9.27 -0.97 -5.33
N LEU A 138 -8.68 -0.38 -6.38
CA LEU A 138 -8.89 -0.83 -7.76
C LEU A 138 -8.24 -2.21 -8.02
N PRO A 139 -6.93 -2.42 -7.71
CA PRO A 139 -6.34 -3.75 -7.83
C PRO A 139 -6.99 -4.79 -6.92
N ALA A 140 -7.38 -4.43 -5.69
CA ALA A 140 -8.09 -5.34 -4.79
C ALA A 140 -9.45 -5.77 -5.39
N SER A 141 -10.22 -4.83 -5.93
CA SER A 141 -11.52 -5.12 -6.54
C SER A 141 -11.39 -6.03 -7.75
N LEU A 142 -10.38 -5.82 -8.60
CA LEU A 142 -10.05 -6.72 -9.70
C LEU A 142 -9.73 -8.13 -9.19
N ALA A 143 -8.88 -8.23 -8.18
CA ALA A 143 -8.51 -9.51 -7.58
C ALA A 143 -9.71 -10.24 -6.98
N ILE A 144 -10.56 -9.54 -6.24
CA ILE A 144 -11.78 -10.08 -5.63
C ILE A 144 -12.72 -10.59 -6.74
N GLY A 145 -12.91 -9.80 -7.79
CA GLY A 145 -13.70 -10.20 -8.96
C GLY A 145 -13.19 -11.49 -9.59
N MET A 146 -11.88 -11.60 -9.80
CA MET A 146 -11.27 -12.80 -10.36
C MET A 146 -11.39 -14.02 -9.43
N HIS A 147 -11.23 -13.82 -8.12
CA HIS A 147 -11.29 -14.91 -7.14
C HIS A 147 -12.72 -15.39 -6.83
N ARG A 148 -13.76 -14.67 -7.26
CA ARG A 148 -15.15 -15.17 -7.22
C ARG A 148 -15.41 -16.27 -8.23
N THR A 149 -14.52 -16.48 -9.21
CA THR A 149 -14.67 -17.56 -10.18
C THR A 149 -14.47 -18.92 -9.49
N GLU A 150 -15.52 -19.73 -9.44
CA GLU A 150 -15.39 -21.14 -9.08
C GLU A 150 -14.77 -21.92 -10.23
N ILE A 151 -13.63 -22.57 -9.97
CA ILE A 151 -12.98 -23.45 -10.94
C ILE A 151 -12.95 -24.85 -10.33
N ARG A 152 -13.85 -25.73 -10.77
CA ARG A 152 -13.97 -27.08 -10.20
C ARG A 152 -12.91 -28.02 -10.77
N CYS A 153 -12.27 -28.86 -9.94
CA CYS A 153 -11.41 -29.93 -10.41
C CYS A 153 -12.24 -30.91 -11.26
N ARG A 154 -11.73 -31.27 -12.44
CA ARG A 154 -12.33 -32.33 -13.26
C ARG A 154 -12.34 -33.70 -12.58
N CYS A 155 -11.45 -33.89 -11.60
CA CYS A 155 -11.25 -35.13 -10.86
C CYS A 155 -12.26 -35.36 -9.72
N CYS A 156 -12.45 -34.35 -8.87
CA CYS A 156 -13.16 -34.48 -7.59
C CYS A 156 -14.22 -33.40 -7.37
N GLY A 157 -14.46 -32.53 -8.35
CA GLY A 157 -15.47 -31.47 -8.29
C GLY A 157 -15.16 -30.29 -7.35
N HIS A 158 -14.11 -30.37 -6.53
CA HIS A 158 -13.75 -29.31 -5.57
C HIS A 158 -13.25 -28.05 -6.27
N ASN A 159 -13.54 -26.88 -5.70
CA ASN A 159 -12.98 -25.62 -6.18
C ASN A 159 -11.45 -25.63 -5.99
N ILE A 160 -10.71 -25.43 -7.08
CA ILE A 160 -9.24 -25.38 -7.05
C ILE A 160 -8.73 -23.98 -6.66
N VAL A 161 -9.59 -22.96 -6.76
CA VAL A 161 -9.31 -21.64 -6.20
C VAL A 161 -9.53 -21.72 -4.70
N ASP A 162 -8.53 -21.26 -3.95
CA ASP A 162 -8.47 -21.39 -2.51
C ASP A 162 -9.65 -20.77 -1.77
N ASP A 163 -10.14 -21.46 -0.74
CA ASP A 163 -11.02 -20.85 0.26
C ASP A 163 -10.17 -19.96 1.19
N VAL A 164 -10.37 -18.65 1.05
CA VAL A 164 -9.66 -17.62 1.83
C VAL A 164 -9.82 -17.85 3.34
N ALA A 165 -11.05 -18.11 3.80
CA ALA A 165 -11.33 -18.27 5.22
C ALA A 165 -10.68 -19.54 5.77
N HIS A 166 -10.73 -20.63 4.99
CA HIS A 166 -10.05 -21.88 5.33
C HIS A 166 -8.53 -21.71 5.37
N TRP A 167 -7.94 -20.95 4.44
CA TRP A 167 -6.50 -20.70 4.45
C TRP A 167 -6.07 -19.94 5.69
N TRP A 168 -6.78 -18.85 6.05
CA TRP A 168 -6.44 -18.03 7.21
C TRP A 168 -6.66 -18.78 8.52
N SER A 169 -7.71 -19.61 8.64
CA SER A 169 -7.93 -20.41 9.85
C SER A 169 -6.81 -21.43 10.10
N LYS A 170 -6.20 -21.95 9.03
CA LYS A 170 -5.08 -22.90 9.11
C LYS A 170 -3.73 -22.23 9.35
N ASN A 171 -3.44 -21.11 8.69
CA ASN A 171 -2.10 -20.51 8.68
C ASN A 171 -1.95 -19.30 9.59
N GLY A 172 -3.06 -18.64 9.96
CA GLY A 172 -3.11 -17.48 10.86
C GLY A 172 -4.07 -17.73 12.02
N ALA A 173 -3.99 -18.93 12.63
CA ALA A 173 -4.88 -19.31 13.71
C ALA A 173 -4.91 -18.23 14.81
N GLY A 174 -6.12 -17.80 15.17
CA GLY A 174 -6.36 -16.74 16.16
C GLY A 174 -6.36 -15.30 15.63
N ILE A 175 -6.04 -15.06 14.35
CA ILE A 175 -6.36 -13.80 13.68
C ILE A 175 -7.89 -13.72 13.50
N ARG A 176 -8.51 -12.60 13.85
CA ARG A 176 -9.97 -12.45 13.72
C ARG A 176 -10.37 -12.28 12.25
N PRO A 177 -11.65 -12.56 11.91
CA PRO A 177 -12.12 -12.42 10.53
C PRO A 177 -11.85 -11.06 9.90
N SER A 178 -12.12 -9.94 10.59
CA SER A 178 -11.89 -8.60 10.04
C SER A 178 -10.41 -8.31 9.75
N GLU A 179 -9.50 -8.75 10.61
CA GLU A 179 -8.06 -8.62 10.38
C GLU A 179 -7.59 -9.46 9.19
N SER A 180 -8.08 -10.70 9.07
CA SER A 180 -7.76 -11.55 7.92
C SER A 180 -8.28 -10.97 6.60
N ILE A 181 -9.49 -10.36 6.61
CA ILE A 181 -10.08 -9.67 5.45
C ILE A 181 -9.24 -8.46 5.06
N PHE A 182 -8.80 -7.66 6.05
CA PHE A 182 -7.94 -6.51 5.81
C PHE A 182 -6.60 -6.93 5.19
N ALA A 183 -5.91 -7.90 5.79
CA ALA A 183 -4.65 -8.41 5.26
C ALA A 183 -4.83 -9.00 3.85
N GLU A 184 -5.87 -9.80 3.64
CA GLU A 184 -6.21 -10.39 2.34
C GLU A 184 -6.44 -9.32 1.27
N ARG A 185 -7.14 -8.23 1.62
CA ARG A 185 -7.42 -7.12 0.71
C ARG A 185 -6.13 -6.45 0.22
N LEU A 186 -5.20 -6.16 1.14
CA LEU A 186 -3.89 -5.58 0.79
C LEU A 186 -3.02 -6.54 -0.03
N LEU A 187 -2.99 -7.83 0.34
CA LEU A 187 -2.23 -8.85 -0.39
C LEU A 187 -2.77 -9.04 -1.80
N LYS A 188 -4.09 -9.06 -1.97
CA LYS A 188 -4.75 -9.12 -3.27
C LYS A 188 -4.42 -7.92 -4.13
N ALA A 189 -4.45 -6.70 -3.58
CA ALA A 189 -4.06 -5.50 -4.31
C ALA A 189 -2.61 -5.61 -4.82
N LEU A 190 -1.69 -5.99 -3.93
CA LEU A 190 -0.26 -6.10 -4.22
C LEU A 190 0.04 -7.16 -5.31
N VAL A 191 -0.58 -8.34 -5.21
CA VAL A 191 -0.41 -9.39 -6.22
C VAL A 191 -1.08 -8.97 -7.53
N ALA A 192 -2.28 -8.38 -7.50
CA ALA A 192 -2.97 -7.94 -8.71
C ALA A 192 -2.13 -6.95 -9.52
N VAL A 193 -1.56 -5.93 -8.88
CA VAL A 193 -0.65 -4.97 -9.55
C VAL A 193 0.55 -5.68 -10.17
N SER A 194 1.13 -6.66 -9.47
CA SER A 194 2.29 -7.42 -9.98
C SER A 194 1.92 -8.37 -11.11
N SER A 195 0.70 -8.90 -11.09
CA SER A 195 0.17 -9.89 -12.05
C SER A 195 -0.53 -9.27 -13.26
N MET A 196 -0.63 -7.94 -13.36
CA MET A 196 -1.19 -7.25 -14.53
C MET A 196 -0.47 -7.65 -15.83
N CYS A 197 0.81 -8.03 -15.75
CA CYS A 197 1.59 -8.55 -16.88
C CYS A 197 1.03 -9.85 -17.48
N TYR A 198 0.19 -10.62 -16.78
CA TYR A 198 -0.44 -11.82 -17.34
C TYR A 198 -1.61 -11.52 -18.27
N LEU A 199 -2.13 -10.29 -18.26
CA LEU A 199 -3.22 -9.89 -19.12
C LEU A 199 -2.64 -9.51 -20.50
N PRO A 200 -3.12 -10.10 -21.62
CA PRO A 200 -2.56 -9.88 -22.96
C PRO A 200 -2.53 -8.43 -23.44
N ILE A 201 -3.33 -7.55 -22.85
CA ILE A 201 -3.33 -6.10 -23.15
C ILE A 201 -2.05 -5.42 -22.64
N PHE A 202 -1.43 -5.98 -21.60
CA PHE A 202 -0.25 -5.41 -20.93
C PHE A 202 1.05 -6.18 -21.23
N THR A 203 0.96 -7.36 -21.87
CA THR A 203 2.14 -8.19 -22.20
C THR A 203 3.09 -7.54 -23.20
N SER A 204 2.64 -6.55 -23.98
CA SER A 204 3.51 -5.81 -24.91
C SER A 204 4.37 -4.72 -24.25
N LEU A 205 4.17 -4.45 -22.95
CA LEU A 205 4.70 -3.25 -22.29
C LEU A 205 5.87 -3.50 -21.32
N SER A 206 6.20 -4.74 -20.95
CA SER A 206 7.33 -4.98 -20.04
C SER A 206 8.00 -6.34 -20.24
N GLY A 207 9.31 -6.32 -20.47
CA GLY A 207 10.16 -7.52 -20.39
C GLY A 207 10.55 -7.90 -18.95
N VAL A 208 9.84 -7.36 -17.95
CA VAL A 208 10.15 -7.51 -16.52
C VAL A 208 9.11 -8.42 -15.87
N ASP A 209 9.57 -9.50 -15.23
CA ASP A 209 8.71 -10.38 -14.43
C ASP A 209 8.45 -9.75 -13.05
N HIS A 210 7.40 -8.93 -12.98
CA HIS A 210 6.98 -8.22 -11.77
C HIS A 210 6.52 -9.14 -10.62
N VAL A 211 6.16 -10.39 -10.92
CA VAL A 211 5.76 -11.38 -9.92
C VAL A 211 6.98 -12.06 -9.32
N ALA A 212 7.97 -12.44 -10.12
CA ALA A 212 9.25 -12.94 -9.63
C ALA A 212 9.93 -11.90 -8.71
N GLU A 213 9.90 -10.62 -9.10
CA GLU A 213 10.34 -9.51 -8.27
C GLU A 213 9.60 -9.45 -6.93
N LEU A 214 8.27 -9.59 -6.93
CA LEU A 214 7.48 -9.60 -5.70
C LEU A 214 7.89 -10.78 -4.79
N PHE A 215 8.17 -11.95 -5.35
CA PHE A 215 8.67 -13.09 -4.57
C PHE A 215 10.06 -12.84 -3.98
N GLU A 216 10.97 -12.18 -4.71
CA GLU A 216 12.28 -11.78 -4.15
C GLU A 216 12.11 -10.79 -3.01
N ILE A 217 11.24 -9.78 -3.17
CA ILE A 217 10.95 -8.78 -2.13
C ILE A 217 10.32 -9.43 -0.90
N ALA A 218 9.41 -10.38 -1.10
CA ALA A 218 8.67 -11.04 -0.03
C ALA A 218 9.38 -12.25 0.59
N ASP A 219 10.63 -12.57 0.20
CA ASP A 219 11.36 -13.70 0.78
C ASP A 219 11.41 -13.58 2.33
N PRO A 220 10.89 -14.58 3.06
CA PRO A 220 10.67 -14.48 4.50
C PRO A 220 11.98 -14.48 5.32
N LYS A 221 13.12 -14.82 4.71
CA LYS A 221 14.43 -14.89 5.38
C LYS A 221 14.92 -13.52 5.86
N ARG A 222 14.44 -12.43 5.27
CA ARG A 222 14.86 -11.06 5.61
C ARG A 222 13.68 -10.11 5.61
N HIS A 223 13.91 -8.88 6.05
CA HIS A 223 12.94 -7.81 5.94
C HIS A 223 12.80 -7.39 4.46
N ALA A 224 11.58 -7.01 4.03
CA ALA A 224 11.29 -6.73 2.62
C ALA A 224 12.15 -5.60 2.03
N ILE A 225 12.46 -4.57 2.81
CA ILE A 225 13.39 -3.49 2.41
C ILE A 225 14.83 -4.01 2.26
N GLY A 226 15.24 -4.96 3.11
CA GLY A 226 16.53 -5.63 2.98
C GLY A 226 16.62 -6.50 1.72
N ASN A 227 15.52 -7.15 1.33
CA ASN A 227 15.43 -7.88 0.06
C ASN A 227 15.51 -6.91 -1.13
N TRP A 228 14.78 -5.81 -1.09
CA TRP A 228 14.88 -4.75 -2.11
C TRP A 228 16.32 -4.20 -2.24
N LEU A 229 16.98 -3.89 -1.12
CA LEU A 229 18.39 -3.48 -1.13
C LEU A 229 19.28 -4.58 -1.73
N SER A 230 19.01 -5.85 -1.45
CA SER A 230 19.75 -6.98 -2.03
C SER A 230 19.57 -7.05 -3.55
N MET A 231 18.40 -6.70 -4.09
CA MET A 231 18.16 -6.58 -5.53
C MET A 231 19.00 -5.44 -6.13
N ILE A 232 19.04 -4.27 -5.48
CA ILE A 232 19.89 -3.15 -5.91
C ILE A 232 21.38 -3.53 -5.85
N GLN A 233 21.81 -4.26 -4.81
CA GLN A 233 23.17 -4.80 -4.71
C GLN A 233 23.52 -5.68 -5.92
N LYS A 234 22.63 -6.62 -6.29
CA LYS A 234 22.82 -7.47 -7.49
C LYS A 234 22.94 -6.61 -8.76
N SER A 235 22.06 -5.63 -8.95
CA SER A 235 22.05 -4.71 -10.10
C SER A 235 23.34 -3.88 -10.22
N ALA A 236 23.84 -3.39 -9.07
CA ALA A 236 25.11 -2.68 -8.97
C ALA A 236 26.36 -3.57 -9.06
N SER A 237 26.18 -4.90 -9.08
CA SER A 237 27.26 -5.89 -8.88
C SER A 237 28.04 -5.70 -7.58
N ALA A 238 27.38 -5.18 -6.53
CA ALA A 238 27.92 -5.09 -5.18
C ALA A 238 27.70 -6.41 -4.43
N LYS A 239 28.75 -7.00 -3.87
CA LYS A 239 28.69 -8.24 -3.08
C LYS A 239 28.19 -8.00 -1.66
N THR A 240 28.42 -6.80 -1.13
CA THR A 240 28.07 -6.44 0.25
C THR A 240 27.36 -5.10 0.34
N LEU A 241 26.65 -4.86 1.45
CA LEU A 241 26.01 -3.57 1.70
C LEU A 241 27.05 -2.44 1.85
N VAL A 242 28.28 -2.77 2.28
CA VAL A 242 29.40 -1.82 2.35
C VAL A 242 29.86 -1.43 0.95
N GLU A 243 29.94 -2.38 0.03
CA GLU A 243 30.25 -2.08 -1.37
C GLU A 243 29.16 -1.24 -2.03
N LEU A 244 27.88 -1.56 -1.80
CA LEU A 244 26.78 -0.73 -2.28
C LEU A 244 26.87 0.69 -1.72
N HIS A 245 27.19 0.86 -0.43
CA HIS A 245 27.40 2.17 0.18
C HIS A 245 28.49 2.99 -0.53
N LYS A 246 29.60 2.35 -0.94
CA LYS A 246 30.65 3.00 -1.75
C LYS A 246 30.13 3.42 -3.12
N PHE A 247 29.28 2.62 -3.77
CA PHE A 247 28.68 2.99 -5.06
C PHE A 247 27.68 4.14 -4.93
N ILE A 248 26.87 4.15 -3.88
CA ILE A 248 25.98 5.27 -3.56
C ILE A 248 26.78 6.55 -3.39
N PHE A 249 27.87 6.51 -2.63
CA PHE A 249 28.73 7.68 -2.42
C PHE A 249 29.34 8.20 -3.74
N ARG A 250 29.74 7.31 -4.65
CA ARG A 250 30.31 7.69 -5.96
C ARG A 250 29.27 8.26 -6.93
N ALA A 251 28.02 7.81 -6.82
CA ALA A 251 26.93 8.26 -7.69
C ALA A 251 26.23 9.53 -7.17
N ALA A 252 26.51 9.95 -5.93
CA ALA A 252 25.89 11.11 -5.30
C ALA A 252 26.38 12.43 -5.92
N SER A 253 25.46 13.39 -6.05
CA SER A 253 25.79 14.77 -6.40
C SER A 253 26.33 15.52 -5.18
N PRO A 254 27.15 16.58 -5.34
CA PRO A 254 27.68 17.36 -4.21
C PRO A 254 26.60 17.96 -3.29
N SER A 255 25.39 18.19 -3.81
CA SER A 255 24.24 18.70 -3.05
C SER A 255 23.47 17.62 -2.29
N ASP A 256 23.73 16.34 -2.55
CA ASP A 256 22.95 15.25 -1.96
C ASP A 256 23.35 15.02 -0.49
N PRO A 257 22.37 14.88 0.43
CA PRO A 257 22.68 14.53 1.81
C PRO A 257 23.40 13.17 1.89
N VAL A 258 24.45 13.08 2.70
CA VAL A 258 25.22 11.83 2.84
C VAL A 258 24.38 10.75 3.53
N ILE A 259 24.21 9.61 2.87
CA ILE A 259 23.59 8.42 3.48
C ILE A 259 24.66 7.66 4.26
N ALA A 260 24.57 7.64 5.59
CA ALA A 260 25.48 6.88 6.43
C ALA A 260 25.25 5.35 6.29
N TYR A 261 26.33 4.55 6.36
CA TYR A 261 26.24 3.09 6.31
C TYR A 261 25.36 2.51 7.43
N SER A 262 25.41 3.10 8.63
CA SER A 262 24.54 2.71 9.75
C SER A 262 23.05 2.89 9.43
N ARG A 263 22.69 3.90 8.63
CA ARG A 263 21.32 4.13 8.18
C ARG A 263 20.87 3.06 7.18
N LEU A 264 21.72 2.70 6.23
CA LEU A 264 21.44 1.58 5.30
C LEU A 264 21.17 0.28 6.07
N LYS A 265 21.93 -0.01 7.13
CA LYS A 265 21.68 -1.19 7.98
C LYS A 265 20.31 -1.14 8.66
N LYS A 266 19.93 0.01 9.24
CA LYS A 266 18.62 0.19 9.90
C LYS A 266 17.48 -0.07 8.94
N TRP A 267 17.52 0.52 7.74
CA TRP A 267 16.54 0.28 6.68
C TRP A 267 16.49 -1.18 6.24
N ALA A 268 17.65 -1.81 6.01
CA ALA A 268 17.74 -3.22 5.63
C ALA A 268 17.09 -4.15 6.67
N SER A 269 17.17 -3.82 7.95
CA SER A 269 16.53 -4.57 9.04
C SER A 269 15.08 -4.19 9.34
N GLY A 270 14.54 -3.12 8.75
CA GLY A 270 13.19 -2.62 9.05
C GLY A 270 13.08 -1.81 10.35
N GLN A 271 14.20 -1.40 10.95
CA GLN A 271 14.20 -0.58 12.17
C GLN A 271 13.82 0.88 11.93
N ASP A 272 13.83 1.31 10.67
CA ASP A 272 13.53 2.68 10.27
C ASP A 272 12.86 2.68 8.90
N VAL A 273 11.98 3.66 8.67
CA VAL A 273 11.34 3.84 7.36
C VAL A 273 12.37 4.42 6.42
N MET A 274 12.62 3.73 5.31
CA MET A 274 13.48 4.26 4.24
C MET A 274 12.71 5.28 3.39
N PRO A 275 13.10 6.57 3.36
CA PRO A 275 12.46 7.59 2.53
C PRO A 275 12.59 7.30 1.02
N PHE A 276 11.62 7.72 0.20
CA PHE A 276 11.67 7.62 -1.25
C PHE A 276 12.85 8.40 -1.82
N GLU A 277 13.15 9.59 -1.31
CA GLU A 277 14.29 10.39 -1.76
C GLU A 277 15.63 9.66 -1.53
N ALA A 278 15.77 9.00 -0.38
CA ALA A 278 16.93 8.17 -0.10
C ALA A 278 16.96 6.92 -0.99
N ALA A 279 15.81 6.31 -1.25
CA ALA A 279 15.69 5.14 -2.11
C ALA A 279 16.04 5.44 -3.57
N GLU A 280 15.67 6.62 -4.08
CA GLU A 280 16.09 7.09 -5.40
C GLU A 280 17.62 7.16 -5.50
N ARG A 281 18.27 7.74 -4.48
CA ARG A 281 19.74 7.82 -4.41
C ARG A 281 20.39 6.45 -4.35
N VAL A 282 19.80 5.52 -3.60
CA VAL A 282 20.26 4.12 -3.58
C VAL A 282 20.05 3.45 -4.94
N ALA A 283 18.91 3.70 -5.58
CA ALA A 283 18.57 3.14 -6.88
C ALA A 283 19.51 3.62 -7.99
N LYS A 284 19.96 4.88 -7.97
CA LYS A 284 20.98 5.43 -8.89
C LYS A 284 22.31 4.69 -8.83
N ALA A 285 22.64 4.09 -7.68
CA ALA A 285 23.83 3.24 -7.55
C ALA A 285 23.62 1.85 -8.16
N GLY A 286 22.37 1.36 -8.19
CA GLY A 286 21.99 0.22 -9.01
C GLY A 286 21.93 0.64 -10.47
N ARG A 287 22.22 -0.27 -11.39
CA ARG A 287 21.85 -0.08 -12.81
C ARG A 287 20.35 -0.32 -13.03
N SER A 288 19.55 -0.04 -12.00
CA SER A 288 18.11 -0.22 -12.01
C SER A 288 17.50 1.03 -12.65
N GLY A 289 16.79 0.84 -13.77
CA GLY A 289 16.06 1.92 -14.44
C GLY A 289 14.85 2.41 -13.63
N ASP A 290 13.87 3.01 -14.32
CA ASP A 290 12.74 3.75 -13.72
C ASP A 290 11.78 2.93 -12.81
N GLY A 291 11.97 1.61 -12.70
CA GLY A 291 11.11 0.71 -11.92
C GLY A 291 11.35 0.67 -10.40
N TRP A 292 12.41 1.31 -9.90
CA TRP A 292 12.79 1.23 -8.48
C TRP A 292 11.71 1.75 -7.53
N ARG A 293 10.91 2.75 -7.97
CA ARG A 293 9.87 3.35 -7.13
C ARG A 293 8.76 2.36 -6.86
N LEU A 294 8.30 1.64 -7.88
CA LEU A 294 7.30 0.59 -7.74
C LEU A 294 7.83 -0.55 -6.87
N GLN A 295 9.09 -0.95 -7.05
CA GLN A 295 9.75 -1.95 -6.20
C GLN A 295 9.77 -1.52 -4.72
N LEU A 296 10.09 -0.26 -4.43
CA LEU A 296 10.07 0.25 -3.06
C LEU A 296 8.65 0.25 -2.49
N VAL A 297 7.64 0.68 -3.26
CA VAL A 297 6.23 0.60 -2.84
C VAL A 297 5.87 -0.84 -2.49
N LYS A 298 6.20 -1.82 -3.34
CA LYS A 298 5.98 -3.24 -3.04
C LYS A 298 6.67 -3.66 -1.74
N ALA A 299 7.93 -3.29 -1.54
CA ALA A 299 8.68 -3.62 -0.33
C ALA A 299 8.08 -2.99 0.94
N ARG A 300 7.67 -1.72 0.87
CA ARG A 300 6.95 -1.03 1.97
C ARG A 300 5.60 -1.70 2.25
N SER A 301 4.85 -2.07 1.21
CA SER A 301 3.57 -2.77 1.35
C SER A 301 3.73 -4.14 2.00
N VAL A 302 4.70 -4.95 1.57
CA VAL A 302 5.00 -6.23 2.22
C VAL A 302 5.37 -6.01 3.68
N ALA A 303 6.24 -5.05 3.98
CA ALA A 303 6.63 -4.75 5.36
C ALA A 303 5.43 -4.34 6.22
N ALA A 304 4.56 -3.46 5.72
CA ALA A 304 3.36 -3.02 6.44
C ALA A 304 2.37 -4.17 6.68
N ILE A 305 2.16 -5.05 5.70
CA ILE A 305 1.30 -6.23 5.85
C ILE A 305 1.90 -7.22 6.84
N VAL A 306 3.21 -7.45 6.79
CA VAL A 306 3.92 -8.32 7.76
C VAL A 306 3.78 -7.76 9.17
N ASP A 307 4.01 -6.46 9.37
CA ASP A 307 3.86 -5.81 10.68
C ASP A 307 2.42 -5.93 11.19
N PHE A 308 1.43 -5.78 10.31
CA PHE A 308 0.02 -5.97 10.65
C PHE A 308 -0.29 -7.42 11.05
N VAL A 309 0.06 -8.40 10.21
CA VAL A 309 -0.16 -9.83 10.50
C VAL A 309 0.53 -10.23 11.78
N GLN A 310 1.78 -9.81 11.97
CA GLN A 310 2.51 -10.03 13.22
C GLN A 310 1.76 -9.42 14.40
N ALA A 311 1.21 -8.21 14.27
CA ALA A 311 0.51 -7.56 15.36
C ALA A 311 -0.87 -8.19 15.66
N SER A 312 -1.48 -8.87 14.69
CA SER A 312 -2.79 -9.53 14.83
C SER A 312 -2.73 -10.97 15.33
N LEU A 313 -1.59 -11.66 15.24
CA LEU A 313 -1.43 -13.04 15.73
C LEU A 313 -1.62 -13.11 17.26
N PRO A 314 -2.10 -14.23 17.84
CA PRO A 314 -2.25 -14.35 19.29
C PRO A 314 -0.92 -14.54 20.04
N ASP A 315 0.02 -15.28 19.46
CA ASP A 315 1.23 -15.73 20.15
C ASP A 315 2.27 -14.59 20.30
N SER A 316 2.98 -14.58 21.43
CA SER A 316 4.03 -13.60 21.77
C SER A 316 5.46 -14.16 21.69
N GLY A 317 5.69 -15.23 20.92
CA GLY A 317 6.99 -15.88 20.82
C GLY A 317 8.06 -15.07 20.07
N ASP A 318 9.33 -15.34 20.36
CA ASP A 318 10.49 -14.68 19.74
C ASP A 318 10.54 -14.84 18.20
N ASP A 319 9.88 -15.88 17.68
CA ASP A 319 9.83 -16.21 16.26
C ASP A 319 8.65 -15.59 15.50
N LEU A 320 7.82 -14.77 16.17
CA LEU A 320 6.58 -14.26 15.59
C LEU A 320 6.78 -13.46 14.31
N GLN A 321 7.85 -12.65 14.25
CA GLN A 321 8.19 -11.89 13.06
C GLN A 321 8.49 -12.80 11.86
N ARG A 322 9.22 -13.89 12.10
CA ARG A 322 9.58 -14.88 11.08
C ARG A 322 8.34 -15.62 10.59
N LEU A 323 7.46 -16.00 11.52
CA LEU A 323 6.17 -16.62 11.21
C LEU A 323 5.29 -15.69 10.37
N ALA A 324 5.12 -14.42 10.76
CA ALA A 324 4.32 -13.45 10.01
C ALA A 324 4.84 -13.24 8.58
N ARG A 325 6.17 -13.15 8.40
CA ARG A 325 6.80 -13.10 7.08
C ARG A 325 6.48 -14.34 6.25
N GLN A 326 6.57 -15.53 6.85
CA GLN A 326 6.27 -16.78 6.19
C GLN A 326 4.80 -16.86 5.76
N ILE A 327 3.86 -16.51 6.64
CA ILE A 327 2.41 -16.44 6.36
C ILE A 327 2.15 -15.51 5.16
N VAL A 328 2.70 -14.29 5.19
CA VAL A 328 2.54 -13.31 4.11
C VAL A 328 3.10 -13.84 2.79
N PHE A 329 4.31 -14.40 2.80
CA PHE A 329 4.95 -14.95 1.61
C PHE A 329 4.17 -16.12 1.00
N ASP A 330 3.74 -17.07 1.82
CA ASP A 330 2.96 -18.22 1.37
C ASP A 330 1.59 -17.77 0.84
N ARG A 331 1.00 -16.74 1.44
CA ARG A 331 -0.25 -16.18 0.93
C ARG A 331 -0.08 -15.51 -0.43
N ILE A 332 0.99 -14.73 -0.60
CA ILE A 332 1.34 -14.10 -1.88
C ILE A 332 1.45 -15.16 -2.99
N LYS A 333 2.19 -16.26 -2.73
CA LYS A 333 2.30 -17.38 -3.68
C LYS A 333 0.95 -18.01 -4.00
N LYS A 334 0.10 -18.21 -3.00
CA LYS A 334 -1.21 -18.83 -3.19
C LYS A 334 -2.14 -17.95 -4.01
N ILE A 335 -2.14 -16.64 -3.76
CA ILE A 335 -2.91 -15.66 -4.55
C ILE A 335 -2.39 -15.64 -6.01
N ASP A 336 -1.07 -15.58 -6.24
CA ASP A 336 -0.51 -15.66 -7.60
C ASP A 336 -0.91 -16.94 -8.33
N LEU A 337 -0.82 -18.10 -7.66
CA LEU A 337 -1.24 -19.38 -8.23
C LEU A 337 -2.72 -19.38 -8.63
N ASN A 338 -3.60 -18.84 -7.78
CA ASN A 338 -5.01 -18.67 -8.10
C ASN A 338 -5.19 -17.76 -9.33
N PHE A 339 -4.52 -16.60 -9.37
CA PHE A 339 -4.54 -15.69 -10.51
C PHE A 339 -4.14 -16.38 -11.82
N ARG A 340 -2.98 -17.06 -11.84
CA ARG A 340 -2.51 -17.81 -13.02
C ARG A 340 -3.51 -18.86 -13.47
N THR A 341 -4.12 -19.57 -12.51
CA THR A 341 -5.12 -20.61 -12.80
C THR A 341 -6.37 -20.00 -13.44
N ILE A 342 -6.88 -18.88 -12.90
CA ILE A 342 -8.05 -18.16 -13.42
C ILE A 342 -7.78 -17.63 -14.82
N VAL A 343 -6.65 -16.93 -15.02
CA VAL A 343 -6.24 -16.42 -16.34
C VAL A 343 -6.14 -17.57 -17.33
N ARG A 344 -5.43 -18.65 -16.97
CA ARG A 344 -5.27 -19.82 -17.86
C ARG A 344 -6.62 -20.42 -18.27
N GLN A 345 -7.56 -20.58 -17.35
CA GLN A 345 -8.89 -21.10 -17.66
C GLN A 345 -9.70 -20.17 -18.57
N HIS A 346 -9.66 -18.85 -18.33
CA HIS A 346 -10.41 -17.89 -19.15
C HIS A 346 -9.83 -17.70 -20.56
N TYR A 347 -8.51 -17.80 -20.73
CA TYR A 347 -7.86 -17.58 -22.03
C TYR A 347 -7.66 -18.87 -22.84
N LEU A 348 -7.53 -20.05 -22.21
CA LEU A 348 -7.42 -21.32 -22.96
C LEU A 348 -8.78 -21.90 -23.38
N ASN A 349 -9.88 -21.63 -22.67
CA ASN A 349 -11.21 -22.11 -23.06
C ASN A 349 -11.94 -21.20 -24.07
N ARG A 350 -11.27 -20.15 -24.57
CA ARG A 350 -11.78 -19.25 -25.63
C ARG A 350 -11.21 -19.57 -27.03
N LYS A 351 -10.40 -20.63 -27.13
CA LYS A 351 -10.02 -21.30 -28.38
C LYS A 351 -10.65 -22.68 -28.38
#